data_AF-A0A1W2CQP2-F1
#
_entry.id   AF-A0A1W2CQP2-F1
#
_cell.length_a   1.000
_cell.length_b   1.000
_cell.length_c   1.000
_cell.angle_alpha   90.00
_cell.angle_beta   90.00
_cell.angle_gamma   90.00
#
_symmetry.space_group_name_H-M   'P 1'
#
loop_
_entity.id
_entity.type
_entity.pdbx_description
1 polymer ?
#
loop_
_entity_poly.entity_id
_entity_poly.type
_entity_poly.pdbx_seq_one_letter_code
_entity_poly.pdbx_strand_id
1 'polypeptide(L)'
;MKKQKIMEAGLYLQGQSLEQEKSYAEAARQYEKILKSNPIHIDANNRLMIVYRKLKEYKKEFALIIKAISAHEKRIEENQRQWIKEHSKMATLSRPLAKSLGLLTTKGLPVQENELLDRWKRRKAILSKKLKSHSNK
;
A
#
# COMPACT_ATOMS: atom_id res chain seq x y z
N MET A 1 -6.50 0.34 20.97
CA MET A 1 -6.94 -0.24 19.67
C MET A 1 -8.38 0.13 19.28
N LYS A 2 -9.41 -0.04 20.13
CA LYS A 2 -10.81 0.29 19.77
C LYS A 2 -11.03 1.77 19.40
N LYS A 3 -10.54 2.71 20.22
CA LYS A 3 -10.67 4.16 19.97
C LYS A 3 -10.07 4.60 18.62
N GLN A 4 -8.93 4.04 18.26
CA GLN A 4 -8.26 4.32 16.99
C GLN A 4 -9.07 3.82 15.80
N LYS A 5 -9.61 2.59 15.85
CA LYS A 5 -10.47 2.06 14.78
C LYS A 5 -11.75 2.88 14.61
N ILE A 6 -12.37 3.34 15.70
CA ILE A 6 -13.55 4.21 15.65
C ILE A 6 -13.21 5.55 15.00
N MET A 7 -12.08 6.15 15.37
CA MET A 7 -11.60 7.40 14.76
C MET A 7 -11.28 7.22 13.27
N GLU A 8 -10.61 6.14 12.89
CA GLU A 8 -10.33 5.81 11.48
C GLU A 8 -11.63 5.67 10.67
N ALA A 9 -12.64 4.97 11.20
CA ALA A 9 -13.94 4.84 10.56
C ALA A 9 -14.66 6.19 10.40
N GLY A 10 -14.65 7.05 11.44
CA GLY A 10 -15.24 8.38 11.37
C GLY A 10 -14.58 9.27 10.32
N LEU A 11 -13.24 9.29 10.28
CA LEU A 11 -12.49 10.01 9.25
C LEU A 11 -12.76 9.47 7.84
N TYR A 12 -12.93 8.16 7.71
CA TYR A 12 -13.21 7.53 6.42
C TYR A 12 -14.59 7.93 5.89
N LEU A 13 -15.63 7.86 6.73
CA LEU A 13 -16.98 8.29 6.38
C LEU A 13 -17.02 9.79 6.03
N GLN A 14 -16.32 10.63 6.79
CA GLN A 14 -16.20 12.05 6.47
C GLN A 14 -15.52 12.28 5.11
N GLY A 15 -14.45 11.53 4.81
CA GLY A 15 -13.80 11.57 3.50
C GLY A 15 -14.74 11.18 2.36
N GLN A 16 -15.61 10.20 2.57
CA GLN A 16 -16.60 9.78 1.57
C GLN A 16 -17.67 10.85 1.33
N SER A 17 -18.20 11.49 2.38
CA SER A 17 -19.16 12.60 2.26
C SER A 17 -18.56 13.75 1.43
N LEU A 18 -17.33 14.16 1.76
CA LEU A 18 -16.63 15.22 1.04
C LEU A 18 -16.39 14.87 -0.43
N GLU A 19 -16.17 13.59 -0.76
CA GLU A 19 -16.07 13.16 -2.15
C GLU A 19 -17.40 13.25 -2.92
N GLN A 20 -18.53 13.00 -2.26
CA GLN A 20 -19.87 13.17 -2.83
C GLN A 20 -20.17 14.65 -3.10
N GLU A 21 -19.73 15.52 -2.21
CA GLU A 21 -19.80 16.99 -2.33
C GLU A 21 -18.78 17.56 -3.34
N LYS A 22 -17.93 16.71 -3.95
CA LYS A 22 -16.83 17.10 -4.85
C LYS A 22 -15.74 17.97 -4.18
N SER A 23 -15.73 18.05 -2.86
CA SER A 23 -14.70 18.69 -2.02
C SER A 23 -13.44 17.82 -1.92
N TYR A 24 -12.81 17.54 -3.07
CA TYR A 24 -11.72 16.57 -3.19
C TYR A 24 -10.47 16.92 -2.37
N ALA A 25 -10.14 18.21 -2.23
CA ALA A 25 -8.98 18.62 -1.44
C ALA A 25 -9.16 18.31 0.06
N GLU A 26 -10.39 18.45 0.57
CA GLU A 26 -10.71 18.16 1.97
C GLU A 26 -10.82 16.65 2.20
N ALA A 27 -11.44 15.92 1.26
CA ALA A 27 -11.46 14.46 1.29
C ALA A 27 -10.03 13.88 1.35
N ALA A 28 -9.11 14.43 0.56
CA ALA A 28 -7.70 14.03 0.60
C ALA A 28 -7.10 14.18 2.00
N ARG A 29 -7.35 15.32 2.67
CA ARG A 29 -6.86 15.58 4.04
C ARG A 29 -7.40 14.55 5.04
N GLN A 30 -8.65 14.10 4.92
CA GLN A 30 -9.19 13.10 5.85
C GLN A 30 -8.54 11.72 5.65
N TYR A 31 -8.36 11.28 4.40
CA TYR A 31 -7.66 10.02 4.13
C TYR A 31 -6.18 10.09 4.53
N GLU A 32 -5.51 11.22 4.32
CA GLU A 32 -4.13 11.44 4.78
C GLU A 32 -4.01 11.29 6.31
N LYS A 33 -4.98 11.75 7.09
CA LYS A 33 -4.99 11.55 8.55
C LYS A 33 -5.06 10.07 8.92
N ILE A 34 -5.88 9.28 8.23
CA ILE A 34 -5.96 7.82 8.44
C ILE A 34 -4.61 7.18 8.12
N LEU A 35 -3.98 7.55 7.01
CA LEU A 35 -2.71 6.96 6.58
C LEU A 35 -1.52 7.37 7.45
N LYS A 36 -1.61 8.50 8.17
CA LYS A 36 -0.63 8.87 9.20
C LYS A 36 -0.64 7.92 10.39
N SER A 37 -1.82 7.48 10.85
CA SER A 37 -1.94 6.52 11.96
C SER A 37 -1.82 5.06 11.50
N ASN A 38 -2.32 4.76 10.30
CA ASN A 38 -2.39 3.42 9.74
C ASN A 38 -1.98 3.43 8.26
N PRO A 39 -0.66 3.39 7.97
CA PRO A 39 -0.16 3.45 6.59
C PRO A 39 -0.60 2.28 5.69
N ILE A 40 -1.03 1.16 6.30
CA ILE A 40 -1.46 -0.06 5.59
C ILE A 40 -2.98 -0.14 5.39
N HIS A 41 -3.70 0.95 5.65
CA HIS A 41 -5.14 1.00 5.42
C HIS A 41 -5.44 0.98 3.93
N ILE A 42 -5.92 -0.16 3.42
CA ILE A 42 -6.10 -0.40 1.98
C ILE A 42 -7.12 0.58 1.38
N ASP A 43 -8.28 0.74 2.02
CA ASP A 43 -9.35 1.58 1.46
C ASP A 43 -8.96 3.06 1.43
N ALA A 44 -8.40 3.59 2.52
CA ALA A 44 -7.90 4.98 2.55
C ALA A 44 -6.82 5.24 1.48
N ASN A 45 -5.89 4.30 1.27
CA ASN A 45 -4.91 4.38 0.18
C ASN A 45 -5.61 4.43 -1.20
N ASN A 46 -6.53 3.51 -1.46
CA ASN A 46 -7.25 3.43 -2.73
C ASN A 46 -8.09 4.69 -2.99
N ARG A 47 -8.84 5.17 -1.98
CA ARG A 47 -9.65 6.39 -2.09
C ARG A 47 -8.77 7.61 -2.31
N LEU A 48 -7.67 7.76 -1.57
CA LEU A 48 -6.76 8.89 -1.75
C LEU A 48 -6.10 8.90 -3.14
N MET A 49 -5.76 7.72 -3.70
CA MET A 49 -5.30 7.63 -5.09
C MET A 49 -6.36 8.12 -6.08
N ILE A 50 -7.64 7.74 -5.89
CA ILE A 50 -8.76 8.22 -6.73
C ILE A 50 -8.93 9.73 -6.59
N VAL A 51 -8.88 10.26 -5.37
CA VAL A 51 -9.01 11.69 -5.09
C VAL A 51 -7.89 12.49 -5.76
N TYR A 52 -6.63 12.06 -5.65
CA TYR A 52 -5.52 12.71 -6.34
C TYR A 52 -5.65 12.65 -7.87
N ARG A 53 -6.22 11.57 -8.42
CA ARG A 53 -6.53 11.50 -9.86
C ARG A 53 -7.54 12.56 -10.27
N LYS A 54 -8.59 12.76 -9.49
CA LYS A 54 -9.62 13.78 -9.74
C LYS A 54 -9.05 15.19 -9.63
N LEU A 55 -8.13 15.42 -8.69
CA LEU A 55 -7.39 16.67 -8.53
C LEU A 55 -6.27 16.87 -9.58
N LYS A 56 -6.00 15.89 -10.45
CA LYS A 56 -4.85 15.85 -11.38
C LYS A 56 -3.48 15.98 -10.69
N GLU A 57 -3.41 15.62 -9.41
CA GLU A 57 -2.23 15.67 -8.55
C GLU A 57 -1.36 14.42 -8.72
N TYR A 58 -0.91 14.14 -9.94
CA TYR A 58 -0.23 12.89 -10.30
C TYR A 58 1.10 12.68 -9.55
N LYS A 59 1.80 13.77 -9.19
CA LYS A 59 3.02 13.69 -8.37
C LYS A 59 2.72 13.17 -6.97
N LYS A 60 1.62 13.65 -6.34
CA LYS A 60 1.17 13.19 -5.02
C LYS A 60 0.67 11.75 -5.08
N GLU A 61 -0.09 11.39 -6.12
CA GLU A 61 -0.53 10.00 -6.36
C GLU A 61 0.66 9.05 -6.48
N PHE A 62 1.69 9.43 -7.25
CA PHE A 62 2.89 8.61 -7.42
C PHE A 62 3.65 8.41 -6.09
N ALA A 63 3.86 9.48 -5.33
CA ALA A 63 4.51 9.42 -4.03
C ALA A 63 3.71 8.57 -3.03
N LEU A 64 2.38 8.68 -3.03
CA LEU A 64 1.49 7.87 -2.21
C LEU A 64 1.63 6.38 -2.54
N ILE A 65 1.60 6.01 -3.82
CA ILE A 65 1.72 4.61 -4.23
C ILE A 65 3.04 4.00 -3.77
N ILE A 66 4.15 4.74 -3.86
CA ILE A 66 5.46 4.27 -3.35
C ILE A 66 5.39 4.00 -1.85
N LYS A 67 4.84 4.94 -1.07
CA LYS A 67 4.70 4.79 0.38
C LYS A 67 3.80 3.61 0.75
N ALA A 68 2.67 3.47 0.05
CA ALA A 68 1.71 2.38 0.27
C ALA A 68 2.34 1.02 0.00
N ILE A 69 3.00 0.84 -1.16
CA ILE A 69 3.71 -0.40 -1.49
C ILE A 69 4.76 -0.71 -0.41
N SER A 70 5.61 0.26 -0.04
CA SER A 70 6.66 0.04 0.96
C SER A 70 6.11 -0.35 2.33
N ALA A 71 5.04 0.30 2.79
CA ALA A 71 4.43 0.01 4.08
C ALA A 71 3.82 -1.40 4.13
N HIS A 72 3.15 -1.81 3.05
CA HIS A 72 2.58 -3.14 2.92
C HIS A 72 3.64 -4.23 2.79
N GLU A 73 4.67 -4.03 1.95
CA GLU A 73 5.77 -4.98 1.82
C GLU A 73 6.51 -5.16 3.15
N LYS A 74 6.75 -4.08 3.90
CA LYS A 74 7.34 -4.16 5.24
C LYS A 74 6.47 -4.98 6.20
N ARG A 75 5.16 -4.76 6.19
CA ARG A 75 4.21 -5.53 7.03
C ARG A 75 4.21 -7.02 6.68
N ILE A 76 4.20 -7.34 5.39
CA ILE A 76 4.25 -8.73 4.91
C ILE A 76 5.55 -9.39 5.35
N GLU A 77 6.68 -8.73 5.12
CA GLU A 77 7.99 -9.22 5.55
C GLU A 77 8.04 -9.46 7.06
N GLU A 78 7.50 -8.55 7.87
CA GLU A 78 7.44 -8.72 9.32
C GLU A 78 6.59 -9.94 9.73
N ASN A 79 5.41 -10.11 9.13
CA ASN A 79 4.55 -11.27 9.38
C ASN A 79 5.25 -12.59 8.98
N GLN A 80 5.93 -12.61 7.83
CA GLN A 80 6.69 -13.78 7.38
C GLN A 80 7.83 -14.12 8.35
N ARG A 81 8.55 -13.10 8.84
CA ARG A 81 9.63 -13.30 9.82
C ARG A 81 9.10 -13.81 11.16
N GLN A 82 7.98 -13.28 11.64
CA GLN A 82 7.33 -13.79 12.86
C GLN A 82 6.91 -15.24 12.69
N TRP A 83 6.28 -15.58 11.56
CA TRP A 83 5.90 -16.96 11.26
C TRP A 83 7.11 -17.91 11.22
N ILE A 84 8.21 -17.52 10.58
CA ILE A 84 9.45 -18.31 10.55
C ILE A 84 10.00 -18.51 11.97
N LYS A 85 9.93 -17.48 12.81
CA LYS A 85 10.39 -17.55 14.20
C LYS A 85 9.55 -18.53 15.02
N GLU A 86 8.22 -18.47 14.88
CA GLU A 86 7.27 -19.36 15.54
C GLU A 86 7.38 -20.82 15.04
N HIS A 87 7.68 -20.99 13.75
CA HIS A 87 7.70 -22.29 13.06
C HIS A 87 9.11 -22.68 12.57
N SER A 88 10.13 -22.37 13.37
CA SER A 88 11.55 -22.44 12.97
C SER A 88 11.98 -23.81 12.43
N LYS A 89 11.53 -24.90 13.06
CA LYS A 89 11.84 -26.28 12.64
C LYS A 89 11.30 -26.56 11.23
N MET A 90 10.01 -26.31 11.01
CA MET A 90 9.36 -26.49 9.70
C MET A 90 9.99 -25.59 8.64
N ALA A 91 10.21 -24.31 8.96
CA ALA A 91 10.82 -23.35 8.03
C ALA A 91 12.25 -23.78 7.63
N THR A 92 13.02 -24.36 8.55
CA THR A 92 14.37 -24.86 8.26
C THR A 92 14.34 -26.09 7.35
N LEU A 93 13.43 -27.05 7.63
CA LEU A 93 13.31 -28.28 6.86
C LEU A 93 12.86 -28.05 5.42
N SER A 94 11.90 -27.14 5.19
CA SER A 94 11.35 -26.87 3.85
C SER A 94 12.20 -25.91 3.02
N ARG A 95 13.12 -25.16 3.64
CA ARG A 95 13.91 -24.11 2.99
C ARG A 95 14.77 -24.60 1.81
N PRO A 96 15.51 -25.73 1.87
CA PRO A 96 16.31 -26.21 0.74
C PRO A 96 15.46 -26.48 -0.50
N LEU A 97 14.31 -27.14 -0.31
CA LEU A 97 13.34 -27.41 -1.37
C LEU A 97 12.74 -26.11 -1.93
N ALA A 98 12.31 -25.20 -1.06
CA ALA A 98 11.81 -23.90 -1.51
C ALA A 98 12.84 -23.10 -2.32
N LYS A 99 14.13 -23.19 -1.94
CA LYS A 99 15.23 -22.57 -2.69
C LYS A 99 15.42 -23.20 -4.07
N SER A 100 15.43 -24.54 -4.17
CA SER A 100 15.59 -25.22 -5.46
C SER A 100 14.44 -24.97 -6.42
N LEU A 101 13.23 -24.74 -5.88
CA LEU A 101 12.04 -24.39 -6.66
C LEU A 101 11.95 -22.89 -7.00
N GLY A 102 12.89 -22.05 -6.57
CA GLY A 102 12.85 -20.61 -6.81
C GLY A 102 11.74 -19.88 -6.05
N LEU A 103 11.17 -20.49 -5.00
CA LEU A 103 10.07 -19.93 -4.21
C LEU A 103 10.55 -19.01 -3.08
N LEU A 104 11.84 -18.69 -3.05
CA LEU A 104 12.42 -17.75 -2.10
C LEU A 104 12.88 -16.47 -2.81
N THR A 105 12.57 -15.34 -2.22
CA THR A 105 13.13 -14.03 -2.57
C THR A 105 14.63 -13.99 -2.32
N THR A 106 15.32 -12.97 -2.82
CA THR A 106 16.75 -12.72 -2.53
C THR A 106 17.04 -12.55 -1.04
N LYS A 107 16.03 -12.14 -0.25
CA LYS A 107 16.08 -12.06 1.21
C LYS A 107 15.91 -13.41 1.91
N GLY A 108 15.71 -14.49 1.15
CA GLY A 108 15.46 -15.84 1.67
C GLY A 108 14.08 -16.00 2.31
N LEU A 109 13.15 -15.10 2.02
CA LEU A 109 11.74 -15.17 2.46
C LEU A 109 10.87 -15.78 1.36
N PRO A 110 9.79 -16.50 1.68
CA PRO A 110 8.86 -17.02 0.68
C PRO A 110 8.35 -15.93 -0.26
N VAL A 111 8.36 -16.21 -1.56
CA VAL A 111 7.69 -15.38 -2.56
C VAL A 111 6.19 -15.39 -2.26
N GLN A 112 5.59 -14.20 -2.22
CA GLN A 112 4.16 -14.05 -2.00
C GLN A 112 3.59 -13.17 -3.10
N GLU A 113 2.66 -13.74 -3.85
CA GLU A 113 1.85 -12.98 -4.81
C GLU A 113 0.85 -12.11 -4.05
N ASN A 114 0.69 -10.87 -4.49
CA ASN A 114 -0.25 -9.95 -3.88
C ASN A 114 -0.88 -9.06 -4.95
N GLU A 115 -2.08 -9.45 -5.35
CA GLU A 115 -2.83 -8.79 -6.43
C GLU A 115 -3.01 -7.27 -6.18
N LEU A 116 -3.19 -6.86 -4.92
CA LEU A 116 -3.27 -5.45 -4.56
C LEU A 116 -1.97 -4.71 -4.89
N LEU A 117 -0.83 -5.26 -4.44
CA LEU A 117 0.48 -4.68 -4.72
C LEU A 117 0.78 -4.67 -6.21
N ASP A 118 0.39 -5.69 -6.96
CA ASP A 118 0.58 -5.75 -8.40
C ASP A 118 -0.25 -4.71 -9.14
N ARG A 119 -1.49 -4.46 -8.70
CA ARG A 119 -2.30 -3.34 -9.21
C ARG A 119 -1.63 -1.99 -8.94
N TRP A 120 -1.13 -1.77 -7.73
CA TRP A 120 -0.42 -0.53 -7.38
C TRP A 120 0.91 -0.37 -8.14
N LYS A 121 1.67 -1.44 -8.33
CA LYS A 121 2.93 -1.45 -9.12
C LYS A 121 2.67 -1.11 -10.58
N ARG A 122 1.63 -1.68 -11.20
CA ARG A 122 1.19 -1.32 -12.56
C ARG A 122 0.81 0.16 -12.64
N ARG A 123 0.03 0.67 -11.68
CA ARG A 123 -0.34 2.09 -11.63
C ARG A 123 0.88 3.01 -11.50
N LYS A 124 1.83 2.66 -10.63
CA LYS A 124 3.10 3.37 -10.46
C LYS A 124 3.85 3.47 -11.78
N ALA A 125 3.95 2.38 -12.54
CA ALA A 125 4.64 2.35 -13.82
C ALA A 125 3.99 3.29 -14.85
N ILE A 126 2.65 3.31 -14.92
CA ILE A 126 1.90 4.22 -15.80
C ILE A 126 2.18 5.69 -15.44
N LEU A 127 2.11 6.03 -14.15
CA LEU A 127 2.38 7.39 -13.68
C LEU A 127 3.84 7.82 -13.91
N SER A 128 4.79 6.91 -13.73
CA SER A 128 6.21 7.18 -14.01
C SER A 128 6.42 7.59 -15.47
N LYS A 129 5.83 6.84 -16.42
CA LYS A 129 5.89 7.18 -17.85
C LYS A 129 5.25 8.54 -18.13
N LYS A 130 4.06 8.80 -17.56
CA LYS A 130 3.34 10.06 -17.73
C LYS A 130 4.14 11.27 -17.22
N LEU A 131 4.75 11.15 -16.04
CA LEU A 131 5.54 12.21 -15.42
C LEU A 131 6.84 12.50 -16.20
N LYS A 132 7.51 11.46 -16.72
CA LYS A 132 8.69 11.62 -17.59
C LYS A 132 8.34 12.35 -18.90
N SER A 133 7.23 11.99 -19.53
CA SER A 133 6.78 12.65 -20.76
C SER A 133 6.41 14.12 -20.58
N HIS A 134 5.91 14.52 -19.41
CA HIS A 134 5.59 15.93 -19.11
C HIS A 134 6.82 16.75 -18.69
N SER A 135 7.94 16.11 -18.36
CA SER A 135 9.19 16.79 -18.00
C SER A 135 10.10 17.09 -19.20
N ASN A 136 9.84 16.46 -20.35
CA ASN A 136 10.60 16.61 -21.59
C ASN A 136 9.90 17.53 -22.62
N LYS A 137 8.95 18.35 -22.17
CA LYS A 137 8.30 19.42 -22.95
C LYS A 137 8.48 20.73 -22.21
#